data_AF-A0A7I9W501-F1
#
_entry.id   AF-A0A7I9W501-F1
#
_cell.length_a   1.000
_cell.length_b   1.000
_cell.length_c   1.000
_cell.angle_alpha   90.00
_cell.angle_beta   90.00
_cell.angle_gamma   90.00
#
_symmetry.space_group_name_H-M   'P 1'
#
loop_
_entity.id
_entity.type
_entity.pdbx_description
1 polymer ?
#
loop_
_entity_poly.entity_id
_entity_poly.type
_entity_poly.pdbx_seq_one_letter_code
_entity_poly.pdbx_strand_id
1 'polypeptide(L)'
;MSITADTAGNEIMQAHEIAVTPPTVRMDDPVSKAVQLMVVNRLPGLVVVDDDDRPIAVLPGTQVLRLTIPESYRDDPALVRTVDEIHADLFWHGPGKLTVGDCLPTPVAKPTTVAPDATLLEVATVMANKRSPLIAVVDRDGRLIGAVTLERLLTSLAVAGPND
;
A
#
# COMPACT_ATOMS: atom_id res chain seq x y z
N MET A 1 50.08 4.17 -22.20
CA MET A 1 49.85 2.88 -21.51
C MET A 1 48.95 3.19 -20.32
N SER A 2 47.72 2.67 -20.38
CA SER A 2 46.58 2.73 -19.42
C SER A 2 46.13 4.14 -19.00
N ILE A 3 44.97 4.68 -19.36
CA ILE A 3 43.58 4.16 -19.34
C ILE A 3 43.27 3.35 -18.08
N THR A 4 42.88 4.04 -17.02
CA THR A 4 41.98 3.49 -16.00
C THR A 4 40.62 4.09 -16.26
N ALA A 5 39.76 3.31 -16.90
CA ALA A 5 38.34 3.56 -16.96
C ALA A 5 37.81 3.54 -15.53
N ASP A 6 37.34 4.69 -15.08
CA ASP A 6 36.53 4.79 -13.88
C ASP A 6 35.21 4.08 -14.19
N THR A 7 35.10 2.85 -13.67
CA THR A 7 33.91 2.03 -13.85
C THR A 7 32.87 2.62 -12.93
N ALA A 8 31.96 3.43 -13.48
CA ALA A 8 30.70 3.75 -12.83
C ALA A 8 30.08 2.43 -12.38
N GLY A 9 30.12 2.17 -11.08
CA GLY A 9 29.49 1.01 -10.48
C GLY A 9 28.01 1.10 -10.81
N ASN A 10 27.54 0.18 -11.64
CA ASN A 10 26.11 -0.11 -11.77
C ASN A 10 25.67 -0.69 -10.43
N GLU A 11 25.44 0.18 -9.42
CA GLU A 11 24.90 -0.20 -8.13
C GLU A 11 23.55 -0.87 -8.40
N ILE A 12 23.51 -2.19 -8.19
CA ILE A 12 22.29 -2.98 -8.39
C ILE A 12 21.31 -2.54 -7.30
N MET A 13 20.35 -1.69 -7.67
CA MET A 13 19.34 -1.21 -6.73
C MET A 13 18.39 -2.34 -6.32
N GLN A 14 18.23 -2.51 -5.01
CA GLN A 14 17.41 -3.53 -4.36
C GLN A 14 16.29 -2.92 -3.51
N ALA A 15 15.30 -3.74 -3.18
CA ALA A 15 14.08 -3.32 -2.50
C ALA A 15 14.36 -2.65 -1.14
N HIS A 16 15.30 -3.18 -0.36
CA HIS A 16 15.62 -2.64 0.97
C HIS A 16 16.16 -1.21 0.95
N GLU A 17 16.80 -0.77 -0.14
CA GLU A 17 17.39 0.57 -0.25
C GLU A 17 16.32 1.66 -0.43
N ILE A 18 15.18 1.28 -1.00
CA ILE A 18 14.05 2.18 -1.22
C ILE A 18 12.87 1.88 -0.30
N ALA A 19 12.95 0.80 0.48
CA ALA A 19 11.92 0.45 1.45
C ALA A 19 11.82 1.53 2.53
N VAL A 20 10.59 1.83 2.92
CA VAL A 20 10.29 2.62 4.11
C VAL A 20 9.78 1.69 5.20
N THR A 21 9.92 2.08 6.46
CA THR A 21 9.23 1.39 7.57
C THR A 21 7.76 1.80 7.53
N PRO A 22 6.82 0.94 7.08
CA PRO A 22 5.45 1.34 6.99
C PRO A 22 4.82 1.29 8.39
N PRO A 23 3.94 2.24 8.75
CA PRO A 23 2.97 1.98 9.80
C PRO A 23 2.12 0.76 9.42
N THR A 24 1.88 -0.12 10.38
CA THR A 24 1.05 -1.32 10.23
C THR A 24 -0.21 -1.21 11.09
N VAL A 25 -1.19 -2.04 10.76
CA VAL A 25 -2.41 -2.23 11.55
C VAL A 25 -2.71 -3.72 11.70
N ARG A 26 -3.54 -4.06 12.67
CA ARG A 26 -4.06 -5.42 12.90
C ARG A 26 -5.54 -5.49 12.56
N MET A 27 -6.09 -6.70 12.45
CA MET A 27 -7.48 -6.92 12.06
C MET A 27 -8.49 -6.28 13.02
N ASP A 28 -8.17 -6.25 14.31
CA ASP A 28 -8.98 -5.72 15.40
C ASP A 28 -8.81 -4.21 15.60
N ASP A 29 -7.83 -3.59 14.95
CA ASP A 29 -7.63 -2.15 15.04
C ASP A 29 -8.85 -1.40 14.50
N PRO A 30 -9.24 -0.27 15.11
CA PRO A 30 -10.32 0.53 14.61
C PRO A 30 -9.94 1.18 13.28
N VAL A 31 -10.90 1.27 12.35
CA VAL A 31 -10.68 1.89 11.03
C VAL A 31 -10.21 3.34 11.15
N SER A 32 -10.62 4.07 12.19
CA SER A 32 -10.16 5.43 12.46
C SER A 32 -8.63 5.52 12.64
N LYS A 33 -8.01 4.54 13.30
CA LYS A 33 -6.55 4.43 13.43
C LYS A 33 -5.91 4.23 12.05
N ALA A 34 -6.47 3.34 11.22
CA ALA A 34 -5.98 3.11 9.87
C ALA A 34 -6.03 4.39 9.02
N VAL A 35 -7.17 5.10 9.04
CA VAL A 35 -7.32 6.39 8.34
C VAL A 35 -6.28 7.41 8.80
N GLN A 36 -6.12 7.56 10.12
CA GLN A 36 -5.13 8.48 10.69
C GLN A 36 -3.71 8.15 10.21
N LEU A 37 -3.33 6.87 10.25
CA LEU A 37 -2.01 6.43 9.79
C LEU A 37 -1.81 6.68 8.29
N MET A 38 -2.82 6.43 7.46
CA MET A 38 -2.75 6.73 6.02
C MET A 38 -2.55 8.22 5.76
N VAL A 39 -3.29 9.09 6.46
CA VAL A 39 -3.20 10.55 6.27
C VAL A 39 -1.85 11.09 6.74
N VAL A 40 -1.44 10.75 7.96
CA VAL A 40 -0.18 11.26 8.55
C VAL A 40 1.04 10.82 7.72
N ASN A 41 1.02 9.58 7.24
CA ASN A 41 2.15 9.01 6.50
C ASN A 41 2.00 9.13 4.97
N ARG A 42 0.92 9.77 4.50
CA ARG A 42 0.60 9.94 3.06
C ARG A 42 0.60 8.63 2.28
N LEU A 43 0.07 7.56 2.89
CA LEU A 43 0.08 6.23 2.30
C LEU A 43 -1.22 5.91 1.59
N PRO A 44 -1.17 5.27 0.40
CA PRO A 44 -2.37 4.86 -0.33
C PRO A 44 -3.06 3.65 0.32
N GLY A 45 -2.41 3.00 1.28
CA GLY A 45 -2.90 1.83 2.00
C GLY A 45 -1.94 1.45 3.12
N LEU A 46 -2.33 0.47 3.95
CA LEU A 46 -1.53 -0.04 5.06
C LEU A 46 -1.34 -1.55 4.92
N VAL A 47 -0.18 -2.03 5.36
CA VAL A 47 0.04 -3.47 5.54
C VAL A 47 -0.66 -3.89 6.82
N VAL A 48 -1.48 -4.94 6.72
CA VAL A 48 -2.12 -5.59 7.86
C VAL A 48 -1.25 -6.75 8.29
N VAL A 49 -0.88 -6.80 9.57
CA VAL A 49 -0.02 -7.85 10.13
C VAL A 49 -0.75 -8.68 11.18
N ASP A 50 -0.25 -9.89 11.44
CA ASP A 50 -0.66 -10.73 12.56
C ASP A 50 0.11 -10.40 13.84
N ASP A 51 -0.02 -11.27 14.85
CA ASP A 51 0.66 -11.13 16.14
C ASP A 51 2.20 -11.30 16.07
N ASP A 52 2.69 -12.00 15.04
CA ASP A 52 4.11 -12.28 14.80
C ASP A 52 4.75 -11.27 13.82
N ASP A 53 4.06 -10.16 13.53
CA ASP A 53 4.44 -9.13 12.54
C ASP A 53 4.56 -9.65 11.10
N ARG A 54 3.86 -10.74 10.77
CA ARG A 54 3.80 -11.24 9.40
C ARG A 54 2.67 -10.55 8.64
N PRO A 55 2.90 -10.10 7.40
CA PRO A 55 1.86 -9.44 6.62
C PRO A 55 0.81 -10.46 6.17
N ILE A 56 -0.45 -10.19 6.52
CA ILE A 56 -1.61 -11.04 6.21
C ILE A 56 -2.57 -10.42 5.20
N ALA A 57 -2.53 -9.09 5.02
CA ALA A 57 -3.28 -8.38 3.98
C ALA A 57 -2.66 -7.01 3.64
N VAL A 58 -3.19 -6.36 2.61
CA VAL A 58 -3.05 -4.92 2.40
C VAL A 58 -4.44 -4.29 2.49
N LEU A 59 -4.59 -3.26 3.31
CA LEU A 59 -5.79 -2.43 3.38
C LEU A 59 -5.59 -1.17 2.51
N PRO A 60 -6.11 -1.12 1.28
CA PRO A 60 -6.05 0.10 0.48
C PRO A 60 -7.07 1.13 0.98
N GLY A 61 -6.76 2.41 0.88
CA GLY A 61 -7.66 3.49 1.28
C GLY A 61 -9.00 3.48 0.52
N THR A 62 -9.00 2.98 -0.71
CA THR A 62 -10.24 2.77 -1.50
C THR A 62 -11.20 1.79 -0.83
N GLN A 63 -10.69 0.80 -0.10
CA GLN A 63 -11.53 -0.14 0.63
C GLN A 63 -12.13 0.49 1.89
N VAL A 64 -11.39 1.40 2.53
CA VAL A 64 -11.91 2.21 3.63
C VAL A 64 -13.04 3.11 3.13
N LEU A 65 -12.84 3.81 2.01
CA LEU A 65 -13.86 4.66 1.39
C LEU A 65 -15.12 3.86 1.01
N ARG A 66 -14.95 2.64 0.49
CA ARG A 66 -16.07 1.76 0.13
C ARG A 66 -17.01 1.52 1.32
N LEU A 67 -16.49 1.38 2.54
CA LEU A 67 -17.33 1.18 3.72
C LEU A 67 -18.16 2.41 4.10
N THR A 68 -17.70 3.60 3.74
CA THR A 68 -18.39 4.86 4.06
C THR A 68 -19.49 5.22 3.08
N ILE A 69 -19.55 4.54 1.93
CA ILE A 69 -20.67 4.64 1.00
C ILE A 69 -21.81 3.77 1.58
N PRO A 70 -23.00 4.34 1.86
CA PRO A 70 -24.17 3.55 2.27
C PRO A 70 -24.50 2.44 1.26
N GLU A 71 -24.99 1.30 1.75
CA GLU A 71 -25.25 0.11 0.92
C GLU A 71 -26.17 0.41 -0.28
N SER A 72 -27.20 1.24 -0.07
CA SER A 72 -28.12 1.67 -1.12
C SER A 72 -27.44 2.29 -2.35
N TYR A 73 -26.30 2.96 -2.16
CA TYR A 73 -25.54 3.58 -3.26
C TYR A 73 -24.47 2.66 -3.84
N ARG A 74 -24.13 1.55 -3.17
CA ARG A 74 -23.19 0.55 -3.72
C ARG A 74 -23.87 -0.29 -4.79
N ASP A 75 -25.16 -0.61 -4.60
CA ASP A 75 -25.92 -1.48 -5.49
C ASP A 75 -26.42 -0.76 -6.75
N ASP A 76 -26.74 0.52 -6.64
CA ASP A 76 -27.11 1.36 -7.78
C ASP A 76 -26.42 2.75 -7.72
N PRO A 77 -25.27 2.90 -8.41
CA PRO A 77 -24.57 4.19 -8.51
C PRO A 77 -25.38 5.30 -9.17
N ALA A 78 -26.46 5.01 -9.91
CA ALA A 78 -27.30 6.04 -10.51
C ALA A 78 -28.09 6.82 -9.44
N LEU A 79 -28.36 6.19 -8.29
CA LEU A 79 -29.02 6.82 -7.14
C LEU A 79 -28.17 7.91 -6.48
N VAL A 80 -26.85 7.91 -6.70
CA VAL A 80 -25.95 8.97 -6.19
C VAL A 80 -26.33 10.33 -6.81
N ARG A 81 -26.81 10.33 -8.07
CA ARG A 81 -27.15 11.57 -8.79
C ARG A 81 -28.43 12.24 -8.29
N THR A 82 -29.20 11.57 -7.43
CA THR A 82 -30.47 12.07 -6.90
C THR A 82 -30.36 12.51 -5.44
N VAL A 83 -29.15 12.47 -4.85
CA VAL A 83 -28.87 12.93 -3.49
C VAL A 83 -28.71 14.45 -3.51
N ASP A 84 -29.38 15.15 -2.59
CA ASP A 84 -29.16 16.60 -2.42
C ASP A 84 -27.76 16.91 -1.83
N GLU A 85 -27.27 18.13 -2.02
CA GLU A 85 -25.91 18.51 -1.60
C GLU A 85 -25.70 18.43 -0.08
N ILE A 86 -26.75 18.57 0.73
CA ILE A 86 -26.67 18.55 2.20
C ILE A 86 -26.50 17.12 2.72
N HIS A 87 -27.13 16.13 2.08
CA HIS A 87 -26.97 14.71 2.43
C HIS A 87 -25.70 14.11 1.80
N ALA A 88 -25.14 14.72 0.77
CA ALA A 88 -23.89 14.28 0.15
C ALA A 88 -22.69 14.41 1.12
N ASP A 89 -22.63 15.45 1.95
CA ASP A 89 -21.56 15.65 2.94
C ASP A 89 -21.64 14.71 4.15
N LEU A 90 -22.81 14.10 4.35
CA LEU A 90 -23.13 13.24 5.48
C LEU A 90 -22.76 11.77 5.24
N PHE A 91 -22.21 11.37 4.08
CA PHE A 91 -21.81 9.97 3.88
C PHE A 91 -20.74 9.50 4.90
N TRP A 92 -19.96 10.45 5.43
CA TRP A 92 -18.94 10.20 6.45
C TRP A 92 -19.46 10.48 7.88
N HIS A 93 -20.42 9.71 8.37
CA HIS A 93 -20.88 9.78 9.78
C HIS A 93 -19.91 9.16 10.80
N GLY A 94 -18.62 9.07 10.45
CA GLY A 94 -17.59 8.40 11.23
C GLY A 94 -17.70 6.87 11.12
N PRO A 95 -16.58 6.13 11.04
CA PRO A 95 -16.59 4.68 10.82
C PRO A 95 -17.18 3.83 11.97
N GLY A 96 -17.91 4.40 12.93
CA GLY A 96 -18.54 3.65 14.02
C GLY A 96 -17.57 2.70 14.74
N LYS A 97 -18.03 1.48 15.04
CA LYS A 97 -17.24 0.38 15.64
C LYS A 97 -16.50 -0.47 14.61
N LEU A 98 -16.34 -0.01 13.37
CA LEU A 98 -15.71 -0.81 12.31
C LEU A 98 -14.23 -1.04 12.62
N THR A 99 -13.81 -2.27 12.36
CA THR A 99 -12.43 -2.74 12.47
C THR A 99 -11.80 -2.85 11.08
N VAL A 100 -10.47 -2.92 11.04
CA VAL A 100 -9.72 -3.18 9.80
C VAL A 100 -10.19 -4.48 9.12
N GLY A 101 -10.52 -5.51 9.91
CA GLY A 101 -11.06 -6.76 9.39
C GLY A 101 -12.36 -6.59 8.62
N ASP A 102 -13.26 -5.71 9.08
CA ASP A 102 -14.53 -5.42 8.41
C ASP A 102 -14.33 -4.75 7.04
N CYS A 103 -13.20 -4.07 6.84
CA CYS A 103 -12.85 -3.50 5.54
C CYS A 103 -12.41 -4.57 4.55
N LEU A 104 -11.77 -5.64 4.97
CA LEU A 104 -11.12 -6.55 4.03
C LEU A 104 -12.13 -7.46 3.31
N PRO A 105 -11.86 -7.83 2.05
CA PRO A 105 -12.70 -8.78 1.34
C PRO A 105 -12.67 -10.14 2.02
N THR A 106 -13.75 -10.92 1.83
CA THR A 106 -13.81 -12.33 2.22
C THR A 106 -13.82 -13.19 0.96
N PRO A 107 -12.82 -14.08 0.74
CA PRO A 107 -11.64 -14.32 1.57
C PRO A 107 -10.62 -13.18 1.50
N VAL A 108 -9.81 -13.03 2.56
CA VAL A 108 -8.76 -12.01 2.65
C VAL A 108 -7.72 -12.24 1.56
N ALA A 109 -7.48 -11.21 0.75
CA ALA A 109 -6.44 -11.25 -0.28
C ALA A 109 -5.06 -11.15 0.37
N LYS A 110 -4.21 -12.15 0.11
CA LYS A 110 -2.83 -12.15 0.61
C LYS A 110 -2.06 -10.94 0.09
N PRO A 111 -1.21 -10.33 0.93
CA PRO A 111 -0.39 -9.21 0.53
C PRO A 111 0.62 -9.68 -0.49
N THR A 112 0.98 -8.78 -1.40
CA THR A 112 2.06 -9.04 -2.32
C THR A 112 3.38 -8.72 -1.61
N THR A 113 4.28 -9.69 -1.55
CA THR A 113 5.56 -9.58 -0.83
C THR A 113 6.76 -9.79 -1.75
N VAL A 114 7.90 -9.22 -1.36
CA VAL A 114 9.21 -9.45 -1.98
C VAL A 114 10.28 -9.61 -0.90
N ALA A 115 11.41 -10.22 -1.25
CA ALA A 115 12.58 -10.29 -0.40
C ALA A 115 13.33 -8.94 -0.37
N PRO A 116 14.21 -8.69 0.63
CA PRO A 116 14.90 -7.41 0.78
C PRO A 116 15.93 -7.14 -0.33
N ASP A 117 16.49 -8.21 -0.88
CA ASP A 117 17.46 -8.22 -1.97
C ASP A 117 16.81 -8.26 -3.37
N ALA A 118 15.46 -8.26 -3.44
CA ALA A 118 14.75 -8.20 -4.71
C ALA A 118 15.12 -6.94 -5.49
N THR A 119 15.39 -7.09 -6.77
CA THR A 119 15.74 -5.98 -7.67
C THR A 119 14.55 -5.06 -7.90
N LEU A 120 14.81 -3.80 -8.29
CA LEU A 120 13.72 -2.88 -8.66
C LEU A 120 12.85 -3.39 -9.82
N LEU A 121 13.44 -4.16 -10.75
CA LEU A 121 12.69 -4.78 -11.84
C LEU A 121 11.70 -5.85 -11.34
N GLU A 122 12.10 -6.67 -10.37
CA GLU A 122 11.22 -7.64 -9.74
C GLU A 122 10.09 -6.93 -8.99
N VAL A 123 10.40 -5.90 -8.21
CA VAL A 123 9.40 -5.08 -7.50
C VAL A 123 8.42 -4.46 -8.50
N ALA A 124 8.91 -3.85 -9.58
CA ALA A 124 8.09 -3.24 -10.62
C ALA A 124 7.18 -4.26 -11.32
N THR A 125 7.72 -5.44 -11.66
CA THR A 125 6.98 -6.53 -12.31
C THR A 125 5.84 -7.01 -11.42
N VAL A 126 6.14 -7.24 -10.15
CA VAL A 126 5.18 -7.69 -9.15
C VAL A 126 4.08 -6.63 -8.95
N MET A 127 4.48 -5.36 -8.79
CA MET A 127 3.58 -4.22 -8.63
C MET A 127 2.64 -4.03 -9.83
N ALA A 128 3.17 -4.08 -11.06
CA ALA A 128 2.40 -3.93 -12.28
C ALA A 128 1.39 -5.08 -12.49
N ASN A 129 1.82 -6.33 -12.28
CA ASN A 129 0.98 -7.51 -12.46
C ASN A 129 -0.15 -7.59 -11.43
N LYS A 130 0.16 -7.26 -10.17
CA LYS A 130 -0.82 -7.30 -9.08
C LYS A 130 -1.64 -6.03 -8.95
N ARG A 131 -1.27 -4.97 -9.70
CA ARG A 131 -1.87 -3.63 -9.60
C ARG A 131 -1.90 -3.11 -8.16
N SER A 132 -0.85 -3.44 -7.39
CA SER A 132 -0.75 -3.09 -5.98
C SER A 132 0.27 -1.97 -5.79
N PRO A 133 -0.14 -0.73 -5.47
CA PRO A 133 0.78 0.40 -5.31
C PRO A 133 1.64 0.33 -4.04
N LEU A 134 1.52 -0.75 -3.26
CA LEU A 134 2.24 -1.02 -2.02
C LEU A 134 2.66 -2.49 -2.01
N ILE A 135 3.95 -2.74 -1.84
CA ILE A 135 4.54 -4.09 -1.78
C ILE A 135 5.25 -4.25 -0.44
N ALA A 136 4.92 -5.31 0.30
CA ALA A 136 5.57 -5.62 1.57
C ALA A 136 6.95 -6.24 1.33
N VAL A 137 7.96 -5.78 2.06
CA VAL A 137 9.31 -6.37 2.08
C VAL A 137 9.42 -7.22 3.32
N VAL A 138 9.70 -8.51 3.15
CA VAL A 138 9.74 -9.50 4.24
C VAL A 138 11.10 -10.16 4.35
N ASP A 139 11.47 -10.53 5.57
CA ASP A 139 12.65 -11.36 5.81
C ASP A 139 12.41 -12.84 5.46
N ARG A 140 13.40 -13.69 5.77
CA ARG A 140 13.34 -15.13 5.51
C ARG A 140 12.29 -15.86 6.35
N ASP A 141 11.91 -15.31 7.50
CA ASP A 141 10.90 -15.86 8.41
C ASP A 141 9.49 -15.33 8.09
N GLY A 142 9.38 -14.50 7.04
CA GLY A 142 8.15 -13.88 6.56
C GLY A 142 7.71 -12.67 7.37
N ARG A 143 8.55 -12.13 8.27
CA ARG A 143 8.22 -10.94 9.05
C ARG A 143 8.38 -9.70 8.20
N LEU A 144 7.50 -8.73 8.38
CA LEU A 144 7.57 -7.46 7.69
C LEU A 144 8.78 -6.65 8.19
N ILE A 145 9.68 -6.29 7.27
CA ILE A 145 10.82 -5.41 7.58
C ILE A 145 10.72 -4.04 6.90
N GLY A 146 9.84 -3.90 5.92
CA GLY A 146 9.61 -2.64 5.21
C GLY A 146 8.50 -2.74 4.18
N ALA A 147 8.27 -1.66 3.45
CA ALA A 147 7.42 -1.68 2.26
C ALA A 147 7.93 -0.71 1.20
N VAL A 148 7.65 -1.05 -0.05
CA VAL A 148 7.93 -0.19 -1.22
C VAL A 148 6.61 0.33 -1.76
N THR A 149 6.48 1.66 -1.86
CA THR A 149 5.34 2.32 -2.51
C THR A 149 5.63 2.57 -3.99
N LEU A 150 4.58 2.69 -4.81
CA LEU A 150 4.70 3.08 -6.21
C LEU A 150 5.43 4.42 -6.36
N GLU A 151 5.10 5.41 -5.53
CA GLU A 151 5.78 6.71 -5.50
C GLU A 151 7.29 6.51 -5.33
N ARG A 152 7.70 5.77 -4.30
CA ARG A 152 9.11 5.58 -3.97
C ARG A 152 9.87 4.80 -5.04
N LEU A 153 9.22 3.80 -5.65
CA LEU A 153 9.77 3.08 -6.79
C LEU A 153 9.96 4.03 -7.99
N LEU A 154 8.95 4.81 -8.36
CA LEU A 154 9.03 5.75 -9.48
C LEU A 154 10.07 6.85 -9.22
N THR A 155 10.15 7.39 -8.02
CA THR A 155 11.20 8.36 -7.64
C THR A 155 12.59 7.74 -7.80
N SER A 156 12.80 6.51 -7.32
CA SER A 156 14.08 5.83 -7.47
C SER A 156 14.44 5.60 -8.94
N LEU A 157 13.47 5.18 -9.76
CA LEU A 157 13.67 4.96 -11.20
C LEU A 157 13.93 6.27 -11.95
N ALA A 158 13.31 7.37 -11.54
CA ALA A 158 13.54 8.68 -12.15
C ALA A 158 14.95 9.22 -11.83
N VAL A 159 15.47 8.95 -10.64
CA VAL A 159 16.83 9.35 -10.24
C VAL A 159 17.89 8.43 -10.88
N ALA A 160 17.59 7.14 -11.01
CA ALA A 160 18.50 6.14 -11.60
C ALA A 160 18.44 6.07 -13.14
N GLY A 161 17.37 6.60 -13.74
CA GLY A 161 17.18 6.60 -15.17
C GLY A 161 18.24 7.44 -15.89
N PRO A 162 18.57 7.13 -17.16
CA PRO A 162 19.41 8.00 -17.96
C PRO A 162 18.76 9.39 -18.01
N ASN A 163 19.52 10.43 -17.63
CA ASN A 163 19.11 11.81 -17.86
C ASN A 163 18.99 12.00 -19.37
N ASP A 164 17.77 11.95 -19.92
CA ASP A 164 17.48 12.44 -21.28
C ASP A 164 17.56 13.97 -21.33
#